data_AF-A0A9P8DIW9-F1
#
_entry.id   AF-A0A9P8DIW9-F1
#
_cell.length_a   1.000
_cell.length_b   1.000
_cell.length_c   1.000
_cell.angle_alpha   90.00
_cell.angle_beta   90.00
_cell.angle_gamma   90.00
#
_symmetry.space_group_name_H-M   'P 1'
#
loop_
_entity.id
_entity.type
_entity.pdbx_description
1 polymer ?
#
loop_
_entity_poly.entity_id
_entity_poly.type
_entity_poly.pdbx_seq_one_letter_code
_entity_poly.pdbx_strand_id
1 'polypeptide(L)'
;MVVEPPPSLLPSNTQTEELQTSLLEITFEAPYRVPTRLNFANLEKLFAARTAAAEDHVWTMRKDPNYFAEQVSDMYDHVQLIGDTREYKDKWGAGIGQVLANAYTMIEVFTEAHRITKRLCELQKNYASVINPTEKLPDEYNDQIRHFLSFPLTMREAVFLPKLELLIKRSPLFRAAIILWRFHSEDRDRPMTYNEQFLLMHVLRHLYDSRGLLDDDQDVVPDIFTMNMVMNDLELQTERDKTIRDLLSPTARVMMGDLTIIIQALHALERFEPWNRGFSAEVDDDSMDWSTEVIEARLGILRQIHEALESTSSPDLLPFVENKLVKFTYPEHRRRNKENVEMMRRAESNLNSFWARADRYLYERTKNMNESILMGLLKSPRVLQRTPEWVEPTKEKKKVLDIEQPLSTFFFGTSDDRDTKAS
;
A
#
# COMPACT_ATOMS: atom_id res chain seq x y z
N MET A 1 14.86 -22.74 -50.59
CA MET A 1 14.22 -22.12 -49.40
C MET A 1 14.45 -23.06 -48.25
N VAL A 2 15.37 -22.70 -47.35
CA VAL A 2 15.65 -23.47 -46.13
C VAL A 2 14.63 -23.00 -45.10
N VAL A 3 13.77 -23.91 -44.65
CA VAL A 3 12.79 -23.66 -43.59
C VAL A 3 13.51 -23.87 -42.27
N GLU A 4 13.61 -22.81 -41.47
CA GLU A 4 14.09 -22.90 -40.08
C GLU A 4 13.09 -23.70 -39.23
N PRO A 5 13.55 -24.52 -38.26
CA PRO A 5 12.65 -25.25 -37.38
C PRO A 5 11.97 -24.30 -36.38
N PRO A 6 10.77 -24.63 -35.89
CA PRO A 6 10.09 -23.83 -34.88
C PRO A 6 10.92 -23.80 -33.58
N PRO A 7 10.89 -22.68 -32.83
CA PRO A 7 11.66 -22.55 -31.59
C PRO A 7 11.21 -23.63 -30.59
N SER A 8 12.19 -24.30 -30.01
CA SER A 8 11.98 -25.33 -28.98
C SER A 8 11.32 -24.73 -27.75
N LEU A 9 10.15 -25.26 -27.39
CA LEU A 9 9.50 -25.01 -26.09
C LEU A 9 10.48 -25.37 -24.97
N LEU A 10 10.83 -24.40 -24.15
CA LEU A 10 11.63 -24.63 -22.93
C LEU A 10 10.84 -25.58 -22.01
N PRO A 11 11.51 -26.58 -21.40
CA PRO A 11 10.84 -27.55 -20.55
C PRO A 11 10.23 -26.85 -19.33
N SER A 12 8.92 -27.01 -19.17
CA SER A 12 8.21 -26.74 -17.92
C SER A 12 8.74 -27.69 -16.85
N ASN A 13 9.77 -27.28 -16.10
CA ASN A 13 10.14 -27.84 -14.80
C ASN A 13 11.27 -27.04 -14.15
N THR A 14 10.91 -26.06 -13.33
CA THR A 14 11.64 -25.72 -12.11
C THR A 14 10.63 -25.27 -11.06
N GLN A 15 10.05 -26.25 -10.37
CA GLN A 15 9.61 -26.09 -8.99
C GLN A 15 10.87 -25.87 -8.13
N THR A 16 11.50 -24.69 -8.19
CA THR A 16 12.52 -24.20 -7.23
C THR A 16 13.01 -22.82 -7.67
N GLU A 17 12.13 -21.83 -7.81
CA GLU A 17 12.48 -20.41 -7.64
C GLU A 17 11.27 -19.74 -6.98
N GLU A 18 11.02 -20.17 -5.75
CA GLU A 18 10.16 -19.43 -4.84
C GLU A 18 10.90 -18.15 -4.43
N LEU A 19 10.20 -17.02 -4.58
CA LEU A 19 10.42 -15.71 -3.94
C LEU A 19 11.11 -14.66 -4.84
N GLN A 20 10.27 -13.68 -5.23
CA GLN A 20 10.61 -12.39 -5.89
C GLN A 20 10.68 -12.38 -7.42
N THR A 21 9.63 -12.87 -8.09
CA THR A 21 9.31 -12.31 -9.41
C THR A 21 8.58 -10.99 -9.20
N SER A 22 9.09 -9.90 -9.77
CA SER A 22 8.43 -8.60 -9.72
C SER A 22 7.07 -8.69 -10.41
N LEU A 23 6.08 -7.96 -9.92
CA LEU A 23 4.73 -7.90 -10.51
C LEU A 23 4.80 -7.55 -12.01
N LEU A 24 5.79 -6.75 -12.39
CA LEU A 24 6.07 -6.40 -13.78
C LEU A 24 6.69 -7.50 -14.63
N GLU A 25 7.50 -8.40 -14.05
CA GLU A 25 8.00 -9.58 -14.76
C GLU A 25 6.85 -10.54 -15.06
N ILE A 26 5.94 -10.71 -14.08
CA ILE A 26 4.71 -11.49 -14.26
C ILE A 26 3.85 -10.90 -15.38
N THR A 27 3.74 -9.58 -15.44
CA THR A 27 3.00 -8.84 -16.49
C THR A 27 3.66 -8.95 -17.86
N PHE A 28 4.98 -8.79 -17.95
CA PHE A 28 5.71 -8.86 -19.22
C PHE A 28 5.66 -10.27 -19.82
N GLU A 29 5.66 -11.29 -18.97
CA GLU A 29 5.56 -12.69 -19.38
C GLU A 29 4.11 -13.16 -19.55
N ALA A 30 3.11 -12.38 -19.12
CA ALA A 30 1.70 -12.78 -19.16
C ALA A 30 1.20 -13.26 -20.54
N PRO A 31 1.61 -12.68 -21.69
CA PRO A 31 1.21 -13.17 -23.02
C PRO A 31 1.85 -14.51 -23.40
N TYR A 32 2.97 -14.86 -22.78
CA TYR A 32 3.78 -16.04 -23.08
C TYR A 32 3.55 -17.19 -22.10
N ARG A 33 2.85 -16.93 -20.98
CA ARG A 33 2.47 -17.93 -19.98
C ARG A 33 1.15 -18.59 -20.36
N VAL A 34 1.08 -19.91 -20.21
CA VAL A 34 -0.20 -20.64 -20.24
C VAL A 34 -1.13 -20.01 -19.20
N PRO A 35 -2.41 -19.72 -19.52
CA PRO A 35 -3.36 -19.15 -18.57
C PRO A 35 -3.30 -19.93 -17.26
N THR A 36 -2.74 -19.29 -16.23
CA THR A 36 -2.52 -19.95 -14.96
C THR A 36 -3.90 -20.10 -14.32
N ARG A 37 -4.27 -21.33 -13.95
CA ARG A 37 -5.49 -21.57 -13.18
C ARG A 37 -5.49 -20.65 -11.96
N LEU A 38 -6.64 -20.03 -11.68
CA LEU A 38 -6.80 -19.18 -10.50
C LEU A 38 -6.26 -19.91 -9.27
N ASN A 39 -5.27 -19.29 -8.60
CA ASN A 39 -4.68 -19.82 -7.39
C ASN A 39 -5.06 -18.91 -6.22
N PHE A 40 -6.15 -19.26 -5.54
CA PHE A 40 -6.60 -18.55 -4.34
C PHE A 40 -5.51 -18.50 -3.25
N ALA A 41 -4.63 -19.49 -3.17
CA ALA A 41 -3.53 -19.48 -2.19
C ALA A 41 -2.49 -18.38 -2.49
N ASN A 42 -2.28 -18.02 -3.77
CA ASN A 42 -1.42 -16.90 -4.11
C ASN A 42 -2.08 -15.56 -3.74
N LEU A 43 -3.39 -15.42 -3.99
CA LEU A 43 -4.15 -14.23 -3.58
C LEU A 43 -4.20 -14.09 -2.05
N GLU A 44 -4.40 -15.19 -1.33
CA GLU A 44 -4.38 -15.21 0.13
C GLU A 44 -3.01 -14.75 0.66
N LYS A 45 -1.91 -15.28 0.12
CA LYS A 45 -0.55 -14.82 0.48
C LYS A 45 -0.34 -13.33 0.18
N LEU A 46 -0.85 -12.84 -0.95
CA LEU A 46 -0.74 -11.44 -1.35
C LEU A 46 -1.50 -10.53 -0.37
N PHE A 47 -2.75 -10.86 -0.04
CA PHE A 47 -3.54 -10.10 0.93
C PHE A 47 -3.00 -10.22 2.35
N ALA A 48 -2.47 -11.38 2.74
CA ALA A 48 -1.79 -11.57 4.03
C ALA A 48 -0.56 -10.67 4.15
N ALA A 49 0.30 -10.67 3.12
CA ALA A 49 1.48 -9.81 3.07
C ALA A 49 1.09 -8.33 3.10
N ARG A 50 0.05 -7.93 2.35
CA ARG A 50 -0.41 -6.55 2.32
C ARG A 50 -1.04 -6.11 3.64
N THR A 51 -1.74 -7.01 4.33
CA THR A 51 -2.27 -6.80 5.68
C THR A 51 -1.13 -6.56 6.67
N ALA A 52 -0.13 -7.44 6.68
CA ALA A 52 1.06 -7.26 7.53
C ALA A 52 1.76 -5.93 7.25
N ALA A 53 1.91 -5.54 5.98
CA ALA A 53 2.47 -4.25 5.60
C ALA A 53 1.61 -3.06 6.08
N ALA A 54 0.27 -3.16 6.07
CA ALA A 54 -0.62 -2.11 6.59
C ALA A 54 -0.48 -1.95 8.11
N GLU A 55 -0.42 -3.07 8.85
CA GLU A 55 -0.20 -3.06 10.28
C GLU A 55 1.18 -2.47 10.63
N ASP A 56 2.24 -2.94 9.97
CA ASP A 56 3.59 -2.44 10.19
C ASP A 56 3.73 -0.98 9.81
N HIS A 57 3.01 -0.49 8.79
CA HIS A 57 2.95 0.94 8.47
C HIS A 57 2.41 1.77 9.64
N VAL A 58 1.25 1.39 10.22
CA VAL A 58 0.68 2.07 11.40
C VAL A 58 1.63 2.02 12.59
N TRP A 59 2.24 0.86 12.85
CA TRP A 59 3.18 0.72 13.95
C TRP A 59 4.48 1.50 13.73
N THR A 60 4.95 1.60 12.49
CA THR A 60 6.13 2.41 12.14
C THR A 60 5.85 3.89 12.39
N MET A 61 4.67 4.40 12.00
CA MET A 61 4.27 5.78 12.34
C MET A 61 4.15 6.02 13.86
N ARG A 62 3.84 4.98 14.65
CA ARG A 62 3.83 5.05 16.13
C ARG A 62 5.21 4.92 16.77
N LYS A 63 6.18 4.37 16.03
CA LYS A 63 7.53 4.10 16.51
C LYS A 63 8.48 5.24 16.18
N ASP A 64 8.47 5.69 14.94
CA ASP A 64 9.45 6.61 14.35
C ASP A 64 8.86 8.02 14.16
N PRO A 65 9.35 9.03 14.92
CA PRO A 65 8.91 10.41 14.78
C PRO A 65 9.21 11.03 13.41
N ASN A 66 10.35 10.72 12.78
CA ASN A 66 10.71 11.28 11.47
C ASN A 66 9.78 10.71 10.40
N TYR A 67 9.59 9.39 10.40
CA TYR A 67 8.68 8.75 9.44
C TYR A 67 7.26 9.31 9.53
N PHE A 68 6.73 9.46 10.76
CA PHE A 68 5.42 10.09 10.96
C PHE A 68 5.39 11.53 10.43
N ALA A 69 6.42 12.32 10.69
CA ALA A 69 6.51 13.68 10.20
C ALA A 69 6.55 13.75 8.66
N GLU A 70 7.28 12.84 8.00
CA GLU A 70 7.32 12.75 6.54
C GLU A 70 5.95 12.45 5.94
N GLN A 71 5.18 11.51 6.51
CA GLN A 71 3.82 11.20 6.04
C GLN A 71 2.88 12.39 6.15
N VAL A 72 2.93 13.12 7.28
CA VAL A 72 2.10 14.32 7.49
C VAL A 72 2.54 15.46 6.56
N SER A 73 3.84 15.61 6.30
CA SER A 73 4.34 16.63 5.39
C SER A 73 3.90 16.37 3.94
N ASP A 74 4.03 15.13 3.45
CA ASP A 74 3.60 14.74 2.10
C ASP A 74 2.10 15.05 1.92
N MET A 75 1.27 14.66 2.89
CA MET A 75 -0.16 14.95 2.86
C MET A 75 -0.49 16.45 3.00
N TYR A 76 0.28 17.18 3.80
CA TYR A 76 0.11 18.63 3.93
C TYR A 76 0.30 19.34 2.59
N ASP A 77 1.27 18.94 1.77
CA ASP A 77 1.49 19.53 0.44
C ASP A 77 0.27 19.33 -0.48
N HIS A 78 -0.40 18.17 -0.40
CA HIS A 78 -1.66 17.91 -1.09
C HIS A 78 -2.81 18.82 -0.61
N VAL A 79 -2.86 19.13 0.68
CA VAL A 79 -3.89 20.01 1.27
C VAL A 79 -3.59 21.49 1.01
N GLN A 80 -2.31 21.89 1.03
CA GLN A 80 -1.90 23.29 0.96
C GLN A 80 -2.36 23.97 -0.33
N LEU A 81 -2.35 23.23 -1.44
CA LEU A 81 -2.64 23.72 -2.79
C LEU A 81 -4.13 23.72 -3.13
N ILE A 82 -5.00 23.22 -2.24
CA ILE A 82 -6.44 23.47 -2.36
C ILE A 82 -6.61 24.97 -2.13
N GLY A 83 -6.93 25.70 -3.19
CA GLY A 83 -7.23 27.14 -3.11
C GLY A 83 -8.28 27.39 -2.02
N ASP A 84 -8.28 28.62 -1.50
CA ASP A 84 -8.96 29.18 -0.31
C ASP A 84 -10.42 28.72 -0.08
N THR A 85 -10.62 27.42 0.07
CA THR A 85 -11.89 26.79 0.37
C THR A 85 -12.04 26.94 1.86
N ARG A 86 -12.92 27.86 2.23
CA ARG A 86 -13.34 28.23 3.58
C ARG A 86 -13.79 27.03 4.46
N GLU A 87 -13.78 25.81 3.93
CA GLU A 87 -14.14 24.55 4.60
C GLU A 87 -13.04 24.02 5.54
N TYR A 88 -11.74 24.24 5.25
CA TYR A 88 -10.65 23.79 6.11
C TYR A 88 -9.83 24.97 6.62
N LYS A 89 -10.29 25.60 7.71
CA LYS A 89 -9.53 26.66 8.40
C LYS A 89 -8.16 26.18 8.91
N ASP A 90 -7.98 24.86 9.06
CA ASP A 90 -6.72 24.25 9.49
C ASP A 90 -6.25 23.15 8.51
N LYS A 91 -5.23 23.50 7.71
CA LYS A 91 -4.60 22.63 6.72
C LYS A 91 -3.82 21.48 7.36
N TRP A 92 -3.23 21.70 8.53
CA TRP A 92 -2.48 20.68 9.25
C TRP A 92 -3.41 19.63 9.86
N GLY A 93 -4.54 20.06 10.42
CA GLY A 93 -5.59 19.15 10.91
C GLY A 93 -6.13 18.25 9.80
N ALA A 94 -6.41 18.83 8.62
CA ALA A 94 -6.87 18.08 7.46
C ALA A 94 -5.80 17.10 6.92
N GLY A 95 -4.52 17.49 6.97
CA GLY A 95 -3.40 16.63 6.58
C GLY A 95 -3.26 15.41 7.50
N ILE A 96 -3.25 15.63 8.82
CA ILE A 96 -3.21 14.53 9.81
C ILE A 96 -4.42 13.62 9.65
N GLY A 97 -5.62 14.21 9.53
CA GLY A 97 -6.86 13.48 9.38
C GLY A 97 -6.80 12.47 8.24
N GLN A 98 -6.34 12.92 7.07
CA GLN A 98 -6.16 12.06 5.89
C GLN A 98 -5.09 10.99 6.08
N VAL A 99 -3.94 11.31 6.70
CA VAL A 99 -2.90 10.29 7.00
C VAL A 99 -3.47 9.17 7.87
N LEU A 100 -4.14 9.53 8.96
CA LEU A 100 -4.71 8.55 9.90
C LEU A 100 -5.84 7.75 9.25
N ALA A 101 -6.77 8.42 8.57
CA ALA A 101 -7.90 7.76 7.92
C ALA A 101 -7.45 6.79 6.83
N ASN A 102 -6.44 7.16 6.02
CA ASN A 102 -5.88 6.28 5.00
C ASN A 102 -5.28 5.02 5.62
N ALA A 103 -4.40 5.19 6.61
CA ALA A 103 -3.72 4.05 7.23
C ALA A 103 -4.71 3.08 7.90
N TYR A 104 -5.73 3.62 8.56
CA TYR A 104 -6.78 2.84 9.21
C TYR A 104 -7.72 2.16 8.22
N THR A 105 -8.07 2.83 7.13
CA THR A 105 -8.88 2.23 6.05
C THR A 105 -8.16 1.04 5.42
N MET A 106 -6.85 1.14 5.20
CA MET A 106 -6.07 0.05 4.60
C MET A 106 -6.04 -1.21 5.49
N ILE A 107 -5.98 -1.05 6.81
CA ILE A 107 -6.07 -2.18 7.75
C ILE A 107 -7.42 -2.89 7.61
N GLU A 108 -8.52 -2.15 7.66
CA GLU A 108 -9.87 -2.72 7.56
C GLU A 108 -10.09 -3.43 6.22
N VAL A 109 -9.70 -2.80 5.12
CA VAL A 109 -9.90 -3.35 3.77
C VAL A 109 -9.06 -4.61 3.54
N PHE A 110 -7.75 -4.55 3.79
CA PHE A 110 -6.86 -5.67 3.46
C PHE A 110 -6.99 -6.85 4.43
N THR A 111 -7.28 -6.59 5.71
CA THR A 111 -7.52 -7.70 6.64
C THR A 111 -8.81 -8.44 6.30
N GLU A 112 -9.85 -7.72 5.87
CA GLU A 112 -11.08 -8.37 5.45
C GLU A 112 -10.90 -9.13 4.12
N ALA A 113 -10.20 -8.55 3.14
CA ALA A 113 -9.82 -9.27 1.92
C ALA A 113 -9.03 -10.56 2.22
N HIS A 114 -8.10 -10.51 3.20
CA HIS A 114 -7.36 -11.68 3.67
C HIS A 114 -8.27 -12.73 4.29
N ARG A 115 -9.22 -12.34 5.15
CA ARG A 115 -10.19 -13.27 5.75
C ARG A 115 -11.05 -13.96 4.70
N ILE A 116 -11.57 -13.20 3.75
CA ILE A 116 -12.42 -13.71 2.67
C ILE A 116 -11.63 -14.74 1.83
N THR A 117 -10.40 -14.40 1.44
CA THR A 117 -9.56 -15.29 0.62
C THR A 117 -9.05 -16.51 1.39
N LYS A 118 -8.75 -16.36 2.68
CA LYS A 118 -8.43 -17.50 3.55
C LYS A 118 -9.59 -18.49 3.64
N ARG A 119 -10.82 -18.00 3.81
CA ARG A 119 -12.03 -18.84 3.81
C ARG A 119 -12.21 -19.54 2.45
N LEU A 120 -11.98 -18.84 1.34
CA LEU A 120 -11.99 -19.46 0.02
C LEU A 120 -10.98 -20.60 -0.11
N CYS A 121 -9.75 -20.42 0.38
CA CYS A 121 -8.75 -21.48 0.38
C CYS A 121 -9.16 -22.70 1.21
N GLU A 122 -9.82 -22.49 2.35
CA GLU A 122 -10.36 -23.57 3.17
C GLU A 122 -11.47 -24.34 2.44
N LEU A 123 -12.43 -23.64 1.84
CA LEU A 123 -13.52 -24.24 1.08
C LEU A 123 -12.99 -24.97 -0.17
N GLN A 124 -12.02 -24.39 -0.88
CA GLN A 124 -11.37 -25.03 -2.02
C GLN A 124 -10.73 -26.37 -1.63
N LYS A 125 -10.09 -26.45 -0.46
CA LYS A 125 -9.51 -27.71 0.06
C LYS A 125 -10.60 -28.71 0.44
N ASN A 126 -11.65 -28.25 1.12
CA ASN A 126 -12.74 -29.11 1.59
C ASN A 126 -13.53 -29.74 0.43
N TYR A 127 -13.72 -28.99 -0.66
CA TYR A 127 -14.46 -29.46 -1.84
C TYR A 127 -13.56 -29.97 -2.96
N ALA A 128 -12.23 -30.06 -2.76
CA ALA A 128 -11.27 -30.44 -3.80
C ALA A 128 -11.59 -31.78 -4.50
N SER A 129 -12.17 -32.73 -3.76
CA SER A 129 -12.58 -34.05 -4.28
C SER A 129 -13.98 -34.08 -4.89
N VAL A 130 -14.78 -33.04 -4.69
CA VAL A 130 -16.19 -32.94 -5.08
C VAL A 130 -16.37 -32.02 -6.30
N ILE A 131 -15.45 -31.09 -6.54
CA ILE A 131 -15.53 -30.12 -7.65
C ILE A 131 -15.30 -30.83 -8.98
N ASN A 132 -16.36 -30.93 -9.77
CA ASN A 132 -16.32 -31.32 -11.18
C ASN A 132 -16.59 -30.07 -12.05
N PRO A 133 -15.76 -29.73 -13.06
CA PRO A 133 -15.98 -28.56 -13.91
C PRO A 133 -17.33 -28.52 -14.66
N THR A 134 -18.07 -29.62 -14.67
CA THR A 134 -19.38 -29.76 -15.33
C THR A 134 -20.57 -29.67 -14.38
N GLU A 135 -20.36 -29.59 -13.06
CA GLU A 135 -21.41 -29.60 -12.04
C GLU A 135 -21.45 -28.28 -11.26
N LYS A 136 -22.62 -27.93 -10.71
CA LYS A 136 -22.80 -26.72 -9.88
C LYS A 136 -21.89 -26.82 -8.65
N LEU A 137 -21.21 -25.71 -8.33
CA LEU A 137 -20.43 -25.63 -7.09
C LEU A 137 -21.35 -25.73 -5.87
N PRO A 138 -20.90 -26.31 -4.75
CA PRO A 138 -21.64 -26.25 -3.48
C PRO A 138 -22.02 -24.82 -3.13
N ASP A 139 -23.25 -24.59 -2.66
CA ASP A 139 -23.80 -23.25 -2.46
C ASP A 139 -22.91 -22.39 -1.53
N GLU A 140 -22.42 -22.95 -0.42
CA GLU A 140 -21.48 -22.26 0.49
C GLU A 140 -20.21 -21.76 -0.22
N TYR A 141 -19.65 -22.56 -1.16
CA TYR A 141 -18.45 -22.16 -1.89
C TYR A 141 -18.76 -21.13 -2.97
N ASN A 142 -19.91 -21.26 -3.64
CA ASN A 142 -20.38 -20.29 -4.61
C ASN A 142 -20.66 -18.92 -3.97
N ASP A 143 -21.31 -18.91 -2.80
CA ASP A 143 -21.62 -17.70 -2.05
C ASP A 143 -20.34 -17.02 -1.54
N GLN A 144 -19.34 -17.79 -1.12
CA GLN A 144 -18.05 -17.21 -0.74
C GLN A 144 -17.31 -16.61 -1.95
N ILE A 145 -17.40 -17.22 -3.14
CA ILE A 145 -16.83 -16.66 -4.38
C ILE A 145 -17.55 -15.35 -4.75
N ARG A 146 -18.88 -15.32 -4.64
CA ARG A 146 -19.69 -14.10 -4.82
C ARG A 146 -19.26 -13.00 -3.86
N HIS A 147 -19.14 -13.31 -2.59
CA HIS A 147 -18.70 -12.35 -1.58
C HIS A 147 -17.31 -11.80 -1.89
N PHE A 148 -16.39 -12.65 -2.33
CA PHE A 148 -15.07 -12.25 -2.77
C PHE A 148 -15.06 -11.45 -4.07
N LEU A 149 -16.07 -11.56 -4.95
CA LEU A 149 -16.19 -10.67 -6.11
C LEU A 149 -16.74 -9.32 -5.68
N SER A 150 -17.83 -9.32 -4.93
CA SER A 150 -18.54 -8.12 -4.50
C SER A 150 -17.64 -7.22 -3.65
N PHE A 151 -16.87 -7.80 -2.72
CA PHE A 151 -16.05 -7.01 -1.80
C PHE A 151 -14.97 -6.16 -2.50
N PRO A 152 -14.01 -6.70 -3.29
CA PRO A 152 -13.00 -5.90 -3.98
C PRO A 152 -13.59 -4.96 -5.03
N LEU A 153 -14.69 -5.33 -5.70
CA LEU A 153 -15.44 -4.42 -6.58
C LEU A 153 -15.96 -3.21 -5.80
N THR A 154 -16.63 -3.43 -4.67
CA THR A 154 -17.13 -2.34 -3.83
C THR A 154 -15.99 -1.50 -3.28
N MET A 155 -14.88 -2.10 -2.82
CA MET A 155 -13.74 -1.35 -2.30
C MET A 155 -13.03 -0.54 -3.39
N ARG A 156 -12.97 -1.04 -4.63
CA ARG A 156 -12.48 -0.29 -5.81
C ARG A 156 -13.24 1.03 -5.94
N GLU A 157 -14.58 0.97 -5.94
CA GLU A 157 -15.44 2.14 -6.13
C GLU A 157 -15.50 3.07 -4.92
N ALA A 158 -15.64 2.50 -3.71
CA ALA A 158 -15.89 3.27 -2.50
C ALA A 158 -14.62 3.83 -1.86
N VAL A 159 -13.45 3.21 -2.10
CA VAL A 159 -12.19 3.55 -1.42
C VAL A 159 -11.11 3.96 -2.40
N PHE A 160 -10.68 3.04 -3.26
CA PHE A 160 -9.43 3.21 -4.01
C PHE A 160 -9.53 4.26 -5.12
N LEU A 161 -10.54 4.17 -5.98
CA LEU A 161 -10.77 5.15 -7.05
C LEU A 161 -10.93 6.59 -6.52
N PRO A 162 -11.83 6.87 -5.54
CA PRO A 162 -11.96 8.22 -4.99
C PRO A 162 -10.67 8.75 -4.39
N LYS A 163 -9.97 7.95 -3.60
CA LYS A 163 -8.75 8.39 -2.92
C LYS A 163 -7.61 8.63 -3.91
N LEU A 164 -7.42 7.72 -4.88
CA LEU A 164 -6.39 7.88 -5.89
C LEU A 164 -6.64 9.12 -6.76
N GLU A 165 -7.87 9.31 -7.23
CA GLU A 165 -8.26 10.50 -7.98
C GLU A 165 -8.00 11.78 -7.19
N LEU A 166 -8.36 11.79 -5.90
CA LEU A 166 -8.13 12.91 -5.01
C LEU A 166 -6.65 13.23 -4.84
N LEU A 167 -5.82 12.21 -4.58
CA LEU A 167 -4.38 12.34 -4.39
C LEU A 167 -3.70 12.86 -5.65
N ILE A 168 -4.08 12.34 -6.81
CA ILE A 168 -3.50 12.73 -8.10
C ILE A 168 -3.91 14.16 -8.44
N LYS A 169 -5.20 14.51 -8.35
CA LYS A 169 -5.67 15.88 -8.57
C LYS A 169 -5.06 16.90 -7.61
N ARG A 170 -4.71 16.48 -6.39
CA ARG A 170 -4.11 17.34 -5.36
C ARG A 170 -2.58 17.33 -5.40
N SER A 171 -1.95 16.45 -6.17
CA SER A 171 -0.48 16.35 -6.26
C SER A 171 0.11 17.68 -6.77
N PRO A 172 1.08 18.29 -6.08
CA PRO A 172 1.72 19.53 -6.52
C PRO A 172 2.28 19.44 -7.95
N LEU A 173 2.98 18.36 -8.26
CA LEU A 173 3.67 18.17 -9.54
C LEU A 173 2.69 17.90 -10.66
N PHE A 174 1.66 17.07 -10.41
CA PHE A 174 0.59 16.82 -11.36
C PHE A 174 -0.20 18.09 -11.69
N ARG A 175 -0.52 18.91 -10.67
CA ARG A 175 -1.22 20.18 -10.87
C ARG A 175 -0.37 21.20 -11.61
N ALA A 176 0.93 21.29 -11.29
CA ALA A 176 1.85 22.14 -12.04
C ALA A 176 1.88 21.76 -13.52
N ALA A 177 1.94 20.46 -13.84
CA ALA A 177 1.86 19.95 -15.20
C ALA A 177 0.54 20.34 -15.90
N ILE A 178 -0.62 20.16 -15.23
CA ILE A 178 -1.93 20.56 -15.77
C ILE A 178 -2.03 22.08 -16.00
N ILE A 179 -1.55 22.89 -15.06
CA ILE A 179 -1.63 24.36 -15.14
C ILE A 179 -0.77 24.87 -16.30
N LEU A 180 0.45 24.36 -16.43
CA LEU A 180 1.33 24.66 -17.57
C LEU A 180 0.63 24.33 -18.89
N TRP A 181 -0.04 23.18 -18.96
CA TRP A 181 -0.78 22.76 -20.14
C TRP A 181 -1.99 23.66 -20.47
N ARG A 182 -2.75 24.11 -19.44
CA ARG A 182 -3.99 24.86 -19.63
C ARG A 182 -3.79 26.33 -20.00
N PHE A 183 -2.70 26.98 -19.57
CA PHE A 183 -2.60 28.44 -19.58
C PHE A 183 -1.49 29.05 -20.45
N HIS A 184 -0.50 28.28 -20.91
CA HIS A 184 0.61 28.84 -21.70
C HIS A 184 0.62 28.28 -23.12
N SER A 185 -0.04 29.00 -24.05
CA SER A 185 -0.02 28.67 -25.49
C SER A 185 1.37 28.80 -26.13
N GLU A 186 2.27 29.55 -25.50
CA GLU A 186 3.62 29.85 -25.99
C GLU A 186 4.72 28.92 -25.41
N ASP A 187 4.45 28.20 -24.30
CA ASP A 187 5.37 27.19 -23.73
C ASP A 187 5.19 25.79 -24.38
N ARG A 188 4.64 25.73 -25.59
CA ARG A 188 4.57 24.50 -26.41
C ARG A 188 5.95 23.97 -26.83
N ASP A 189 7.01 24.76 -26.65
CA ASP A 189 8.37 24.42 -27.08
C ASP A 189 9.02 23.33 -26.23
N ARG A 190 8.45 22.99 -25.07
CA ARG A 190 8.70 21.68 -24.44
C ARG A 190 7.45 20.82 -24.63
N PRO A 191 7.34 20.07 -25.74
CA PRO A 191 6.27 19.09 -25.86
C PRO A 191 6.38 18.14 -24.68
N MET A 192 5.30 18.07 -23.88
CA MET A 192 5.12 17.00 -22.90
C MET A 192 5.33 15.69 -23.66
N THR A 193 6.23 14.84 -23.17
CA THR A 193 6.54 13.58 -23.83
C THR A 193 5.24 12.78 -24.00
N TYR A 194 5.15 11.97 -25.05
CA TYR A 194 3.98 11.11 -25.30
C TYR A 194 3.52 10.37 -24.03
N ASN A 195 4.49 9.95 -23.21
CA ASN A 195 4.24 9.22 -21.97
C ASN A 195 3.61 10.08 -20.86
N GLU A 196 3.96 11.36 -20.74
CA GLU A 196 3.36 12.27 -19.75
C GLU A 196 1.92 12.62 -20.15
N GLN A 197 1.65 12.82 -21.45
CA GLN A 197 0.30 13.02 -21.99
C GLN A 197 -0.57 11.77 -21.83
N PHE A 198 0.04 10.61 -22.10
CA PHE A 198 -0.59 9.32 -21.87
C PHE A 198 -0.91 9.13 -20.40
N LEU A 199 0.02 9.33 -19.47
CA LEU A 199 -0.22 9.22 -18.02
C LEU A 199 -1.41 10.07 -17.58
N LEU A 200 -1.40 11.35 -17.92
CA LEU A 200 -2.43 12.30 -17.52
C LEU A 200 -3.80 11.92 -18.10
N MET A 201 -3.85 11.62 -19.40
CA MET A 201 -5.09 11.26 -20.07
C MET A 201 -5.58 9.88 -19.67
N HIS A 202 -4.71 8.90 -19.46
CA HIS A 202 -5.05 7.51 -19.17
C HIS A 202 -5.48 7.34 -17.72
N VAL A 203 -4.72 7.88 -16.78
CA VAL A 203 -5.10 7.89 -15.35
C VAL A 203 -6.40 8.67 -15.18
N LEU A 204 -6.52 9.89 -15.73
CA LEU A 204 -7.77 10.64 -15.58
C LEU A 204 -8.92 9.95 -16.32
N ARG A 205 -8.77 9.57 -17.60
CA ARG A 205 -9.84 8.91 -18.36
C ARG A 205 -10.34 7.65 -17.68
N HIS A 206 -9.47 6.76 -17.19
CA HIS A 206 -9.95 5.55 -16.52
C HIS A 206 -10.48 5.79 -15.09
N LEU A 207 -9.99 6.83 -14.39
CA LEU A 207 -10.59 7.28 -13.12
C LEU A 207 -11.96 7.99 -13.32
N TYR A 208 -12.19 8.63 -14.47
CA TYR A 208 -13.43 9.34 -14.82
C TYR A 208 -14.46 8.44 -15.54
N ASP A 209 -14.02 7.55 -16.45
CA ASP A 209 -14.85 6.55 -17.17
C ASP A 209 -15.40 5.49 -16.21
N SER A 210 -14.65 5.11 -15.16
CA SER A 210 -15.14 4.18 -14.12
C SER A 210 -16.30 4.71 -13.29
N ARG A 211 -16.61 6.02 -13.40
CA ARG A 211 -17.70 6.67 -12.66
C ARG A 211 -18.87 7.16 -13.53
N GLY A 212 -18.87 6.85 -14.83
CA GLY A 212 -19.96 7.26 -15.74
C GLY A 212 -20.13 8.78 -15.84
N LEU A 213 -19.05 9.55 -15.68
CA LEU A 213 -19.08 11.03 -15.64
C LEU A 213 -18.67 11.69 -16.96
N LEU A 214 -18.27 10.91 -17.97
CA LEU A 214 -18.19 11.35 -19.36
C LEU A 214 -19.46 10.88 -20.06
N ASP A 215 -20.38 11.84 -20.16
CA ASP A 215 -21.72 11.78 -20.73
C ASP A 215 -21.68 11.58 -22.26
N ASP A 216 -21.09 10.47 -22.72
CA ASP A 216 -21.29 9.93 -24.06
C ASP A 216 -21.98 8.58 -23.90
N ASP A 217 -23.11 8.38 -24.62
CA ASP A 217 -24.06 7.25 -24.62
C ASP A 217 -23.44 5.83 -24.91
N GLN A 218 -22.14 5.66 -24.70
CA GLN A 218 -21.44 4.38 -24.69
C GLN A 218 -20.90 4.17 -23.28
N ASP A 219 -21.77 3.71 -22.37
CA ASP A 219 -21.44 3.15 -21.06
C ASP A 219 -20.40 2.02 -21.20
N VAL A 220 -19.14 2.36 -21.37
CA VAL A 220 -18.03 1.42 -21.25
C VAL A 220 -17.38 1.71 -19.92
N VAL A 221 -18.00 1.23 -18.85
CA VAL A 221 -17.27 0.93 -17.61
C VAL A 221 -16.03 0.16 -18.05
N PRO A 222 -14.80 0.63 -17.76
CA PRO A 222 -13.62 -0.07 -18.20
C PRO A 222 -13.68 -1.50 -17.66
N ASP A 223 -13.81 -2.45 -18.59
CA ASP A 223 -13.73 -3.87 -18.33
C ASP A 223 -12.52 -4.15 -17.41
N ILE A 224 -12.64 -5.03 -16.42
CA ILE A 224 -11.57 -5.32 -15.44
C ILE A 224 -10.28 -5.71 -16.16
N PHE A 225 -10.40 -6.39 -17.30
CA PHE A 225 -9.30 -6.66 -18.22
C PHE A 225 -8.59 -5.39 -18.70
N THR A 226 -9.35 -4.40 -19.19
CA THR A 226 -8.82 -3.10 -19.63
C THR A 226 -8.13 -2.39 -18.47
N MET A 227 -8.75 -2.39 -17.29
CA MET A 227 -8.18 -1.74 -16.12
C MET A 227 -6.88 -2.43 -15.65
N ASN A 228 -6.81 -3.75 -15.73
CA ASN A 228 -5.58 -4.48 -15.43
C ASN A 228 -4.47 -4.15 -16.44
N MET A 229 -4.77 -4.04 -17.74
CA MET A 229 -3.79 -3.60 -18.74
C MET A 229 -3.29 -2.17 -18.47
N VAL A 230 -4.21 -1.28 -18.11
CA VAL A 230 -3.92 0.11 -17.76
C VAL A 230 -2.96 0.21 -16.57
N MET A 231 -3.26 -0.49 -15.47
CA MET A 231 -2.41 -0.46 -14.28
C MET A 231 -1.01 -1.04 -14.56
N ASN A 232 -0.95 -2.08 -15.37
CA ASN A 232 0.31 -2.71 -15.78
C ASN A 232 1.17 -1.79 -16.64
N ASP A 233 0.58 -1.10 -17.63
CA ASP A 233 1.30 -0.15 -18.47
C ASP A 233 1.74 1.08 -17.67
N LEU A 234 0.87 1.57 -16.78
CA LEU A 234 1.17 2.65 -15.85
C LEU A 234 2.37 2.33 -14.96
N GLU A 235 2.38 1.15 -14.35
CA GLU A 235 3.48 0.70 -13.50
C GLU A 235 4.79 0.60 -14.30
N LEU A 236 4.74 0.02 -15.49
CA LEU A 236 5.88 -0.08 -16.41
C LEU A 236 6.45 1.30 -16.80
N GLN A 237 5.58 2.27 -17.07
CA GLN A 237 5.99 3.63 -17.39
C GLN A 237 6.68 4.32 -16.19
N THR A 238 6.15 4.13 -14.97
CA THR A 238 6.78 4.69 -13.77
C THR A 238 8.13 4.06 -13.43
N GLU A 239 8.37 2.82 -13.85
CA GLU A 239 9.70 2.22 -13.72
C GLU A 239 10.69 2.77 -14.75
N ARG A 240 10.25 2.91 -16.00
CA ARG A 240 11.11 3.32 -17.11
C ARG A 240 11.46 4.80 -17.08
N ASP A 241 10.54 5.65 -16.65
CA ASP A 241 10.70 7.10 -16.69
C ASP A 241 10.57 7.73 -15.31
N LYS A 242 11.69 8.26 -14.81
CA LYS A 242 11.74 8.98 -13.55
C LYS A 242 10.80 10.20 -13.54
N THR A 243 10.64 10.88 -14.68
CA THR A 243 9.78 12.07 -14.80
C THR A 243 8.33 11.71 -14.51
N ILE A 244 7.85 10.61 -15.11
CA ILE A 244 6.51 10.06 -14.90
C ILE A 244 6.34 9.62 -13.44
N ARG A 245 7.34 8.92 -12.90
CA ARG A 245 7.33 8.50 -11.50
C ARG A 245 7.23 9.68 -10.54
N ASP A 246 7.96 10.75 -10.82
CA ASP A 246 8.03 11.93 -9.98
C ASP A 246 6.71 12.76 -10.08
N LEU A 247 5.88 12.58 -11.12
CA LEU A 247 4.53 13.20 -11.17
C LEU A 247 3.58 12.68 -10.08
N LEU A 248 3.80 11.43 -9.63
CA LEU A 248 3.02 10.81 -8.55
C LEU A 248 3.72 11.02 -7.21
N SER A 249 2.99 11.61 -6.25
CA SER A 249 3.50 11.70 -4.88
C SER A 249 3.74 10.31 -4.28
N PRO A 250 4.63 10.18 -3.28
CA PRO A 250 4.80 8.93 -2.53
C PRO A 250 3.47 8.31 -2.09
N THR A 251 2.56 9.09 -1.51
CA THR A 251 1.24 8.58 -1.09
C THR A 251 0.38 8.12 -2.27
N ALA A 252 0.37 8.83 -3.39
CA ALA A 252 -0.37 8.41 -4.59
C ALA A 252 0.18 7.10 -5.16
N ARG A 253 1.50 6.89 -5.14
CA ARG A 253 2.13 5.65 -5.60
C ARG A 253 1.75 4.45 -4.73
N VAL A 254 1.69 4.61 -3.42
CA VAL A 254 1.23 3.55 -2.51
C VAL A 254 -0.24 3.19 -2.81
N MET A 255 -1.11 4.19 -2.92
CA MET A 255 -2.53 3.98 -3.26
C MET A 255 -2.72 3.30 -4.62
N MET A 256 -1.88 3.65 -5.60
CA MET A 256 -1.87 3.02 -6.92
C MET A 256 -1.49 1.54 -6.85
N GLY A 257 -0.44 1.19 -6.09
CA GLY A 257 -0.04 -0.20 -5.87
C GLY A 257 -1.14 -1.02 -5.17
N ASP A 258 -1.83 -0.40 -4.21
CA ASP A 258 -2.96 -1.03 -3.52
C ASP A 258 -4.14 -1.31 -4.47
N LEU A 259 -4.45 -0.35 -5.34
CA LEU A 259 -5.46 -0.52 -6.38
C LEU A 259 -5.06 -1.61 -7.39
N THR A 260 -3.77 -1.72 -7.76
CA THR A 260 -3.26 -2.80 -8.62
C THR A 260 -3.54 -4.17 -8.00
N ILE A 261 -3.33 -4.35 -6.69
CA ILE A 261 -3.63 -5.63 -6.00
C ILE A 261 -5.12 -5.99 -6.15
N ILE A 262 -6.02 -5.01 -5.95
CA ILE A 262 -7.46 -5.21 -6.08
C ILE A 262 -7.84 -5.59 -7.52
N ILE A 263 -7.31 -4.88 -8.51
CA ILE A 263 -7.60 -5.14 -9.93
C ILE A 263 -7.06 -6.50 -10.36
N GLN A 264 -5.87 -6.90 -9.90
CA GLN A 264 -5.31 -8.21 -10.17
C GLN A 264 -6.14 -9.33 -9.56
N ALA A 265 -6.64 -9.13 -8.34
CA ALA A 265 -7.53 -10.10 -7.70
C ALA A 265 -8.83 -10.29 -8.50
N LEU A 266 -9.44 -9.20 -8.96
CA LEU A 266 -10.63 -9.22 -9.81
C LEU A 266 -10.37 -9.88 -11.17
N HIS A 267 -9.28 -9.50 -11.82
CA HIS A 267 -8.90 -10.05 -13.12
C HIS A 267 -8.55 -11.55 -13.05
N ALA A 268 -8.00 -12.00 -11.92
CA ALA A 268 -7.75 -13.43 -11.69
C ALA A 268 -9.08 -14.21 -11.58
N LEU A 269 -10.11 -13.63 -10.99
CA LEU A 269 -11.44 -14.24 -10.88
C LEU A 269 -12.16 -14.38 -12.23
N GLU A 270 -12.09 -13.38 -13.10
CA GLU A 270 -12.72 -13.43 -14.43
C GLU A 270 -12.25 -14.64 -15.27
N ARG A 271 -11.01 -15.09 -15.02
CA ARG A 271 -10.39 -16.22 -15.72
C ARG A 271 -10.72 -17.59 -15.09
N PHE A 272 -11.50 -17.64 -14.02
CA PHE A 272 -11.85 -18.88 -13.32
C PHE A 272 -13.02 -19.62 -13.99
N GLU A 273 -12.71 -20.71 -14.72
CA GLU A 273 -13.68 -21.35 -15.63
C GLU A 273 -14.89 -22.11 -15.00
N PRO A 274 -14.93 -22.49 -13.70
CA PRO A 274 -16.18 -22.97 -13.07
C PRO A 274 -17.15 -21.85 -12.68
N TRP A 275 -16.64 -20.63 -12.47
CA TRP A 275 -17.37 -19.45 -11.99
C TRP A 275 -18.29 -18.85 -13.07
N ASN A 276 -17.85 -18.90 -14.33
CA ASN A 276 -18.53 -18.20 -15.43
C ASN A 276 -19.76 -18.94 -15.98
N ARG A 277 -20.02 -20.19 -15.55
CA ARG A 277 -21.10 -21.05 -16.10
C ARG A 277 -22.33 -21.18 -15.19
N GLY A 278 -22.22 -20.86 -13.89
CA GLY A 278 -23.28 -21.12 -12.90
C GLY A 278 -24.08 -19.90 -12.44
N PHE A 279 -23.71 -18.69 -12.85
CA PHE A 279 -24.28 -17.46 -12.28
C PHE A 279 -25.65 -17.07 -12.84
N SER A 280 -25.95 -17.47 -14.08
CA SER A 280 -27.12 -16.93 -14.82
C SER A 280 -28.45 -17.61 -14.51
N ALA A 281 -28.50 -18.70 -13.73
CA ALA A 281 -29.69 -19.55 -13.69
C ALA A 281 -30.52 -19.46 -12.39
N GLU A 282 -29.91 -19.30 -11.21
CA GLU A 282 -30.65 -19.34 -9.94
C GLU A 282 -29.96 -18.42 -8.91
N VAL A 283 -30.51 -17.20 -8.75
CA VAL A 283 -30.17 -16.31 -7.64
C VAL A 283 -31.06 -16.73 -6.48
N ASP A 284 -30.45 -17.23 -5.41
CA ASP A 284 -31.13 -17.36 -4.12
C ASP A 284 -31.00 -16.00 -3.43
N ASP A 285 -32.13 -15.34 -3.16
CA ASP A 285 -32.19 -13.95 -2.67
C ASP A 285 -31.42 -13.78 -1.35
N ASP A 286 -31.47 -14.81 -0.50
CA ASP A 286 -30.91 -14.83 0.86
C ASP A 286 -29.36 -14.75 0.89
N SER A 287 -28.65 -15.32 -0.10
CA SER A 287 -27.17 -15.33 -0.07
C SER A 287 -26.54 -14.03 -0.56
N MET A 288 -27.23 -13.32 -1.45
CA MET A 288 -26.87 -11.97 -1.86
C MET A 288 -27.10 -10.98 -0.72
N ASP A 289 -28.15 -11.19 0.09
CA ASP A 289 -28.47 -10.35 1.26
C ASP A 289 -27.34 -10.39 2.31
N TRP A 290 -26.90 -11.58 2.74
CA TRP A 290 -25.79 -11.71 3.71
C TRP A 290 -24.50 -11.02 3.26
N SER A 291 -24.07 -11.23 2.00
CA SER A 291 -22.85 -10.60 1.50
C SER A 291 -22.99 -9.08 1.46
N THR A 292 -24.18 -8.60 1.11
CA THR A 292 -24.49 -7.17 1.06
C THR A 292 -24.45 -6.58 2.48
N GLU A 293 -25.09 -7.21 3.45
CA GLU A 293 -25.08 -6.79 4.86
C GLU A 293 -23.64 -6.71 5.42
N VAL A 294 -22.80 -7.71 5.17
CA VAL A 294 -21.40 -7.71 5.63
C VAL A 294 -20.60 -6.57 5.00
N ILE A 295 -20.77 -6.33 3.70
CA ILE A 295 -20.10 -5.23 2.99
C ILE A 295 -20.59 -3.89 3.51
N GLU A 296 -21.90 -3.71 3.70
CA GLU A 296 -22.51 -2.49 4.24
C GLU A 296 -22.05 -2.18 5.66
N ALA A 297 -21.98 -3.20 6.53
CA ALA A 297 -21.44 -3.05 7.88
C ALA A 297 -19.99 -2.54 7.83
N ARG A 298 -19.17 -3.09 6.92
CA ARG A 298 -17.77 -2.65 6.77
C ARG A 298 -17.68 -1.23 6.20
N LEU A 299 -18.48 -0.88 5.18
CA LEU A 299 -18.58 0.49 4.68
C LEU A 299 -19.02 1.47 5.77
N GLY A 300 -19.92 1.05 6.66
CA GLY A 300 -20.33 1.80 7.84
C GLY A 300 -19.15 2.14 8.76
N ILE A 301 -18.24 1.19 8.99
CA ILE A 301 -17.00 1.40 9.76
C ILE A 301 -16.07 2.37 9.03
N LEU A 302 -15.86 2.20 7.73
CA LEU A 302 -14.99 3.08 6.94
C LEU A 302 -15.52 4.52 6.91
N ARG A 303 -16.83 4.70 6.77
CA ARG A 303 -17.48 6.01 6.85
C ARG A 303 -17.26 6.67 8.21
N GLN A 304 -17.39 5.92 9.31
CA GLN A 304 -17.12 6.47 10.64
C GLN A 304 -15.67 6.92 10.82
N ILE A 305 -14.69 6.17 10.28
CA ILE A 305 -13.28 6.58 10.29
C ILE A 305 -13.09 7.88 9.50
N HIS A 306 -13.67 7.95 8.30
CA HIS A 306 -13.61 9.13 7.45
C HIS A 306 -14.25 10.36 8.12
N GLU A 307 -15.47 10.22 8.66
CA GLU A 307 -16.19 11.30 9.34
C GLU A 307 -15.44 11.81 10.58
N ALA A 308 -14.86 10.88 11.36
CA ALA A 308 -14.12 11.22 12.57
C ALA A 308 -12.84 12.01 12.25
N LEU A 309 -12.08 11.60 11.24
CA LEU A 309 -10.72 12.08 10.99
C LEU A 309 -10.60 13.08 9.84
N GLU A 310 -11.28 12.86 8.72
CA GLU A 310 -11.17 13.70 7.52
C GLU A 310 -12.22 14.82 7.50
N SER A 311 -13.48 14.52 7.88
CA SER A 311 -14.58 15.50 7.78
C SER A 311 -14.65 16.49 8.95
N THR A 312 -13.99 16.21 10.08
CA THR A 312 -13.98 17.11 11.23
C THR A 312 -12.59 17.62 11.55
N SER A 313 -12.49 18.94 11.74
CA SER A 313 -11.28 19.55 12.30
C SER A 313 -10.93 18.88 13.64
N SER A 314 -9.67 18.50 13.79
CA SER A 314 -9.14 17.84 14.98
C SER A 314 -8.34 18.84 15.83
N PRO A 315 -8.98 19.80 16.52
CA PRO A 315 -8.30 20.90 17.22
C PRO A 315 -7.31 20.39 18.27
N ASP A 316 -7.60 19.24 18.88
CA ASP A 316 -6.75 18.61 19.89
C ASP A 316 -5.41 18.07 19.35
N LEU A 317 -5.33 17.82 18.04
CA LEU A 317 -4.13 17.29 17.38
C LEU A 317 -3.25 18.40 16.78
N LEU A 318 -3.83 19.59 16.53
CA LEU A 318 -3.12 20.73 15.94
C LEU A 318 -1.87 21.19 16.70
N PRO A 319 -1.87 21.26 18.04
CA PRO A 319 -0.70 21.74 18.77
C PRO A 319 0.55 20.89 18.53
N PHE A 320 0.41 19.64 18.08
CA PHE A 320 1.55 18.77 17.76
C PHE A 320 2.23 19.13 16.44
N VAL A 321 1.54 19.81 15.52
CA VAL A 321 1.97 19.97 14.12
C VAL A 321 2.11 21.42 13.65
N GLU A 322 1.42 22.38 14.31
CA GLU A 322 1.41 23.82 13.96
C GLU A 322 2.82 24.44 13.79
N ASN A 323 3.83 23.91 14.50
CA ASN A 323 5.22 24.35 14.39
C ASN A 323 6.03 23.55 13.35
N LYS A 324 5.47 23.30 12.16
CA LYS A 324 6.13 22.58 11.06
C LYS A 324 6.77 21.25 11.51
N LEU A 325 6.09 20.51 12.37
CA LEU A 325 6.55 19.19 12.84
C LEU A 325 7.91 19.19 13.58
N VAL A 326 8.44 20.34 14.01
CA VAL A 326 9.71 20.44 14.76
C VAL A 326 9.70 19.59 16.05
N LYS A 327 8.51 19.35 16.60
CA LYS A 327 8.32 18.49 17.79
C LYS A 327 8.69 17.02 17.55
N PHE A 328 8.83 16.60 16.30
CA PHE A 328 9.17 15.24 15.89
C PHE A 328 10.59 15.11 15.33
N THR A 329 11.42 16.15 15.41
CA THR A 329 12.81 16.07 14.93
C THR A 329 13.60 15.00 15.68
N TYR A 330 14.03 13.95 14.96
CA TYR A 330 14.77 12.82 15.51
C TYR A 330 16.15 12.69 14.83
N PRO A 331 17.24 13.21 15.44
CA PRO A 331 18.56 13.29 14.82
C PRO A 331 19.35 11.98 14.91
N GLU A 332 18.86 10.91 14.29
CA GLU A 332 19.50 9.57 14.32
C GLU A 332 20.88 9.53 13.66
N HIS A 333 21.09 10.32 12.61
CA HIS A 333 22.34 10.39 11.85
C HIS A 333 23.44 11.21 12.56
N ARG A 334 23.09 11.91 13.64
CA ARG A 334 24.06 12.74 14.38
C ARG A 334 24.78 11.91 15.43
N ARG A 335 26.01 12.32 15.76
CA ARG A 335 26.80 11.69 16.83
C ARG A 335 25.99 11.68 18.13
N ARG A 336 25.90 10.51 18.77
CA ARG A 336 25.23 10.36 20.06
C ARG A 336 25.94 11.19 21.13
N ASN A 337 25.25 12.21 21.62
CA ASN A 337 25.64 13.04 22.76
C ASN A 337 24.41 13.26 23.66
N LYS A 338 24.60 13.83 24.86
CA LYS A 338 23.50 14.04 25.82
C LYS A 338 22.33 14.82 25.20
N GLU A 339 22.63 15.91 24.52
CA GLU A 339 21.63 16.79 23.89
C GLU A 339 20.80 16.08 22.80
N ASN A 340 21.45 15.32 21.92
CA ASN A 340 20.79 14.56 20.86
C ASN A 340 19.92 13.43 21.45
N VAL A 341 20.39 12.75 22.50
CA VAL A 341 19.59 11.72 23.19
C VAL A 341 18.37 12.31 23.87
N GLU A 342 18.51 13.46 24.54
CA GLU A 342 17.38 14.18 25.13
C GLU A 342 16.41 14.71 24.06
N MET A 343 16.90 15.10 22.88
CA MET A 343 16.06 15.48 21.74
C MET A 343 15.26 14.29 21.19
N MET A 344 15.91 13.14 20.97
CA MET A 344 15.27 11.89 20.53
C MET A 344 14.17 11.46 21.51
N ARG A 345 14.47 11.44 22.82
CA ARG A 345 13.48 11.10 23.86
C ARG A 345 12.31 12.09 23.92
N ARG A 346 12.54 13.38 23.69
CA ARG A 346 11.46 14.38 23.60
C ARG A 346 10.56 14.14 22.39
N ALA A 347 11.13 13.85 21.23
CA ALA A 347 10.38 13.51 20.02
C ALA A 347 9.52 12.25 20.23
N GLU A 348 10.07 11.20 20.84
CA GLU A 348 9.33 9.98 21.20
C GLU A 348 8.18 10.25 22.18
N SER A 349 8.41 11.09 23.20
CA SER A 349 7.38 11.47 24.18
C SER A 349 6.23 12.27 23.54
N ASN A 350 6.56 13.20 22.64
CA ASN A 350 5.58 13.95 21.85
C ASN A 350 4.76 13.00 20.96
N LEU A 351 5.41 12.02 20.32
CA LEU A 351 4.75 11.01 19.51
C LEU A 351 3.79 10.16 20.32
N ASN A 352 4.19 9.67 21.50
CA ASN A 352 3.29 8.92 22.39
C ASN A 352 2.07 9.76 22.80
N SER A 353 2.30 11.04 23.12
CA SER A 353 1.23 11.97 23.53
C SER A 353 0.25 12.25 22.39
N PHE A 354 0.77 12.39 21.17
CA PHE A 354 -0.03 12.54 19.96
C PHE A 354 -0.91 11.31 19.74
N TRP A 355 -0.34 10.10 19.72
CA TRP A 355 -1.10 8.87 19.48
C TRP A 355 -2.12 8.58 20.57
N ALA A 356 -1.79 8.84 21.83
CA ALA A 356 -2.76 8.72 22.93
C ALA A 356 -3.96 9.66 22.74
N ARG A 357 -3.75 10.85 22.16
CA ARG A 357 -4.84 11.78 21.82
C ARG A 357 -5.60 11.33 20.57
N ALA A 358 -4.90 10.90 19.52
CA ALA A 358 -5.53 10.42 18.29
C ALA A 358 -6.42 9.19 18.54
N ASP A 359 -5.96 8.25 19.36
CA ASP A 359 -6.71 7.05 19.73
C ASP A 359 -7.96 7.40 20.54
N ARG A 360 -7.83 8.31 21.51
CA ARG A 360 -8.98 8.83 22.26
C ARG A 360 -9.97 9.54 21.34
N TYR A 361 -9.47 10.39 20.46
CA TYR A 361 -10.29 11.16 19.53
C TYR A 361 -11.08 10.26 18.58
N LEU A 362 -10.45 9.19 18.06
CA LEU A 362 -11.14 8.17 17.28
C LEU A 362 -12.21 7.44 18.11
N TYR A 363 -11.87 7.03 19.33
CA TYR A 363 -12.80 6.30 20.21
C TYR A 363 -14.03 7.12 20.60
N GLU A 364 -13.87 8.41 20.90
CA GLU A 364 -14.96 9.29 21.29
C GLU A 364 -15.95 9.60 20.16
N ARG A 365 -15.47 9.57 18.90
CA ARG A 365 -16.25 10.00 17.73
C ARG A 365 -16.85 8.86 16.94
N THR A 366 -16.36 7.65 17.15
CA THR A 366 -16.86 6.47 16.46
C THR A 366 -17.88 5.76 17.34
N LYS A 367 -19.04 5.42 16.79
CA LYS A 367 -20.14 4.75 17.50
C LYS A 367 -20.06 3.26 17.21
N ASN A 368 -19.88 2.45 18.26
CA ASN A 368 -19.91 0.98 18.17
C ASN A 368 -18.96 0.37 17.11
N MET A 369 -17.66 0.66 17.19
CA MET A 369 -16.63 -0.03 16.40
C MET A 369 -16.21 -1.39 17.00
N ASN A 370 -17.12 -2.14 17.61
CA ASN A 370 -16.77 -3.43 18.23
C ASN A 370 -16.31 -4.48 17.21
N GLU A 371 -16.83 -4.38 15.98
CA GLU A 371 -16.49 -5.25 14.84
C GLU A 371 -15.34 -4.70 13.97
N SER A 372 -14.74 -3.58 14.39
CA SER A 372 -13.58 -2.99 13.73
C SER A 372 -12.34 -3.84 14.01
N ILE A 373 -11.66 -4.20 12.93
CA ILE A 373 -10.39 -4.93 12.95
C ILE A 373 -9.31 -4.04 13.55
N LEU A 374 -9.30 -2.76 13.16
CA LEU A 374 -8.41 -1.73 13.69
C LEU A 374 -8.51 -1.66 15.22
N MET A 375 -9.72 -1.65 15.78
CA MET A 375 -9.89 -1.58 17.23
C MET A 375 -9.31 -2.80 17.95
N GLY A 376 -9.38 -3.99 17.34
CA GLY A 376 -8.69 -5.18 17.84
C GLY A 376 -7.16 -5.03 17.84
N LEU A 377 -6.61 -4.47 16.76
CA LEU A 377 -5.18 -4.19 16.63
C LEU A 377 -4.70 -3.16 17.67
N LEU A 378 -5.42 -2.06 17.84
CA LEU A 378 -5.06 -0.98 18.76
C LEU A 378 -5.16 -1.39 20.23
N LYS A 379 -6.02 -2.36 20.57
CA LYS A 379 -6.10 -2.95 21.93
C LYS A 379 -4.92 -3.86 22.25
N SER A 380 -4.22 -4.38 21.24
CA SER A 380 -3.11 -5.31 21.42
C SER A 380 -1.81 -4.55 21.74
N PRO A 381 -1.23 -4.70 22.95
CA PRO A 381 -0.03 -3.96 23.30
C PRO A 381 1.17 -4.47 22.50
N ARG A 382 1.76 -3.63 21.64
CA ARG A 382 3.04 -3.91 20.96
C ARG A 382 4.18 -3.21 21.69
N VAL A 383 5.26 -3.94 21.97
CA VAL A 383 6.45 -3.36 22.61
C VAL A 383 7.18 -2.46 21.60
N LEU A 384 7.22 -1.16 21.88
CA LEU A 384 7.91 -0.18 21.06
C LEU A 384 9.37 -0.05 21.53
N GLN A 385 10.32 -0.17 20.60
CA GLN A 385 11.73 0.14 20.91
C GLN A 385 11.89 1.65 21.05
N ARG A 386 12.48 2.10 22.15
CA ARG A 386 12.65 3.51 22.53
C ARG A 386 14.11 3.83 22.81
N THR A 387 14.46 5.11 22.69
CA THR A 387 15.81 5.58 22.97
C THR A 387 16.11 5.46 24.47
N PRO A 388 17.14 4.68 24.86
CA PRO A 388 17.52 4.55 26.26
C PRO A 388 18.10 5.85 26.80
N GLU A 389 18.12 5.98 28.13
CA GLU A 389 18.71 7.13 28.81
C GLU A 389 20.18 7.36 28.41
N TRP A 390 20.59 8.62 28.39
CA TRP A 390 22.00 8.95 28.22
C TRP A 390 22.78 8.48 29.43
N VAL A 391 23.69 7.54 29.22
CA VAL A 391 24.68 7.13 30.20
C VAL A 391 26.00 7.77 29.79
N GLU A 392 26.62 8.53 30.69
CA GLU A 392 27.94 9.11 30.43
C GLU A 392 28.95 7.97 30.19
N PRO A 393 29.77 8.03 29.12
CA PRO A 393 30.81 7.04 28.92
C PRO A 393 31.75 7.06 30.13
N THR A 394 31.84 5.95 30.84
CA THR A 394 32.80 5.78 31.92
C THR A 394 34.17 6.06 31.32
N LYS A 395 34.84 7.13 31.75
CA LYS A 395 36.23 7.38 31.40
C LYS A 395 37.08 6.33 32.11
N GLU A 396 37.08 5.10 31.60
CA GLU A 396 38.21 4.24 31.86
C GLU A 396 39.41 4.97 31.29
N LYS A 397 40.30 5.39 32.19
CA LYS A 397 41.64 5.82 31.83
C LYS A 397 42.23 4.64 31.08
N LYS A 398 42.15 4.64 29.75
CA LYS A 398 43.06 3.84 28.94
C LYS A 398 44.43 4.22 29.44
N LYS A 399 45.07 3.32 30.19
CA LYS A 399 46.52 3.33 30.33
C LYS A 399 46.99 3.34 28.88
N VAL A 400 47.44 4.49 28.42
CA VAL A 400 48.26 4.58 27.23
C VAL A 400 49.44 3.69 27.59
N LEU A 401 49.45 2.45 27.10
CA LEU A 401 50.71 1.76 26.93
C LEU A 401 51.44 2.61 25.90
N ASP A 402 52.55 3.22 26.31
CA ASP A 402 53.51 3.81 25.40
C ASP A 402 53.98 2.68 24.47
N ILE A 403 53.33 2.57 23.31
CA ILE A 403 53.83 1.78 22.20
C ILE A 403 54.85 2.68 21.50
N GLU A 404 56.01 2.87 22.12
CA GLU A 404 57.25 3.26 21.44
C GLU A 404 57.96 2.01 20.86
N GLN A 405 57.21 0.97 20.51
CA GLN A 405 57.76 -0.16 19.77
C GLN A 405 57.38 -0.01 18.29
N PRO A 406 58.37 0.00 17.38
CA PRO A 406 58.10 0.04 15.95
C PRO A 406 57.26 -1.18 15.54
N LEU A 407 56.35 -0.96 14.59
CA LEU A 407 55.44 -1.97 14.02
C LEU A 407 56.16 -3.22 13.48
N SER A 408 57.47 -3.16 13.27
CA SER A 408 58.32 -4.30 12.89
C SER A 408 58.41 -5.40 13.94
N THR A 409 57.99 -5.14 15.19
CA THR A 409 58.01 -6.12 16.28
C THR A 409 56.77 -7.02 16.28
N PHE A 410 55.72 -6.67 15.54
CA PHE A 410 54.53 -7.49 15.37
C PHE A 410 54.74 -8.48 14.21
N PHE A 411 55.19 -9.69 14.54
CA PHE A 411 55.27 -10.79 13.59
C PHE A 411 53.85 -11.30 13.28
N PHE A 412 53.29 -10.87 12.14
CA PHE A 412 52.08 -11.47 11.58
C PHE A 412 52.50 -12.76 10.86
N GLY A 413 52.62 -13.85 11.61
CA GLY A 413 52.89 -15.17 11.05
C GLY A 413 51.78 -15.59 10.10
N THR A 414 52.04 -15.58 8.80
CA THR A 414 51.25 -16.28 7.80
C THR A 414 51.48 -17.78 7.97
N SER A 415 50.49 -18.50 8.49
CA SER A 415 50.50 -19.96 8.54
C SER A 415 50.34 -20.51 7.12
N ASP A 416 51.46 -20.73 6.43
CA ASP A 416 51.54 -21.60 5.25
C ASP A 416 51.95 -22.99 5.77
N ASP A 417 50.96 -23.79 6.20
CA ASP A 417 51.19 -25.20 6.54
C ASP A 417 50.96 -26.05 5.28
N ARG A 418 52.03 -26.22 4.50
CA ARG A 418 52.19 -27.31 3.55
C ARG A 418 53.23 -28.28 4.06
N ASP A 419 52.73 -29.47 4.42
CA ASP A 419 53.35 -30.80 4.42
C ASP A 419 54.89 -30.89 4.52
N THR A 420 55.41 -31.68 5.49
CA THR A 420 56.02 -32.99 5.19
C THR A 420 56.66 -33.70 6.40
N LYS A 421 56.34 -35.01 6.47
CA LYS A 421 57.20 -36.18 6.76
C LYS A 421 57.57 -36.59 8.20
N ALA A 422 57.17 -37.83 8.46
CA ALA A 422 57.99 -38.98 8.84
C ALA A 422 58.59 -39.03 10.25
N SER A 423 58.10 -40.01 11.02
CA SER A 423 58.93 -41.08 11.59
C SER A 423 58.08 -42.32 11.79
#